data_AF-A0A9Q9J3T6-F1
#
_entry.id   AF-A0A9Q9J3T6-F1
#
_cell.length_a   1.000
_cell.length_b   1.000
_cell.length_c   1.000
_cell.angle_alpha   90.00
_cell.angle_beta   90.00
_cell.angle_gamma   90.00
#
_symmetry.space_group_name_H-M   'P 1'
#
loop_
_entity.id
_entity.type
_entity.pdbx_description
1 polymer ?
#
loop_
_entity_poly.entity_id
_entity_poly.type
_entity_poly.pdbx_seq_one_letter_code
_entity_poly.pdbx_strand_id
1 'polypeptide(L)'
;MKIKIRYENEYQTLEVENMELEKWLNISISEEESQEDYEKRIQDVIEERFNRPDYNSWHKHDRHTGNAKMKNKEGVIEVNTEEAIMAKAIDQSVFTRDIDGLEERMDHEWQYKHYCSHIREILKPDAAEMVIAIVLYGMTVGEYAASIGEDANNVSHRYRRAIKKLKKVFSKTSF
;
A
#
# COMPACT_ATOMS: atom_id res chain seq x y z
N MET A 1 24.52 22.00 -37.72
CA MET A 1 24.28 20.62 -38.19
C MET A 1 23.09 20.03 -37.41
N LYS A 2 22.37 19.05 -37.98
CA LYS A 2 21.33 18.28 -37.27
C LYS A 2 21.86 16.92 -36.89
N ILE A 3 21.89 16.62 -35.59
CA ILE A 3 22.29 15.30 -35.08
C ILE A 3 21.09 14.53 -34.55
N LYS A 4 21.15 13.21 -34.58
CA LYS A 4 20.14 12.33 -33.99
C LYS A 4 20.70 11.67 -32.72
N ILE A 5 20.08 11.97 -31.59
CA ILE A 5 20.36 11.33 -30.31
C ILE A 5 19.17 10.46 -29.92
N ARG A 6 19.44 9.29 -29.37
CA ARG A 6 18.40 8.41 -28.86
C ARG A 6 18.10 8.74 -27.40
N TYR A 7 16.82 8.89 -27.09
CA TYR A 7 16.30 9.01 -25.73
C TYR A 7 15.26 7.90 -25.54
N GLU A 8 15.51 7.00 -24.59
CA GLU A 8 14.73 5.77 -24.41
C GLU A 8 14.66 4.94 -25.71
N ASN A 9 13.47 4.80 -26.31
CA ASN A 9 13.29 4.08 -27.56
C ASN A 9 13.33 4.98 -28.81
N GLU A 10 13.26 6.29 -28.66
CA GLU A 10 12.99 7.22 -29.76
C GLU A 10 14.19 8.09 -30.12
N TYR A 11 14.29 8.49 -31.39
CA TYR A 11 15.30 9.44 -31.85
C TYR A 11 14.78 10.86 -31.76
N GLN A 12 15.54 11.72 -31.10
CA GLN A 12 15.36 13.16 -31.09
C GLN A 12 16.39 13.81 -32.01
N THR A 13 15.98 14.90 -32.68
CA THR A 13 16.88 15.68 -33.54
C THR A 13 17.24 16.97 -32.82
N LEU A 14 18.54 17.26 -32.72
CA LEU A 14 19.06 18.49 -32.12
C LEU A 14 19.80 19.29 -33.19
N GLU A 15 19.58 20.60 -33.20
CA GLU A 15 20.37 21.54 -33.98
C GLU A 15 21.56 22.00 -33.14
N VAL A 16 22.77 21.69 -33.58
CA VAL A 16 24.02 21.96 -32.84
C VAL A 16 25.04 22.62 -33.76
N GLU A 17 25.84 23.53 -33.22
CA GLU A 17 26.94 24.16 -33.94
C GLU A 17 28.13 23.20 -34.10
N ASN A 18 28.83 23.31 -35.24
CA ASN A 18 29.94 22.39 -35.55
C ASN A 18 31.08 22.50 -34.51
N MET A 19 31.42 23.72 -34.06
CA MET A 19 32.47 23.93 -33.05
C MET A 19 32.16 23.25 -31.70
N GLU A 20 30.87 23.13 -31.34
CA GLU A 20 30.46 22.47 -30.10
C GLU A 20 30.61 20.95 -30.23
N LEU A 21 30.24 20.39 -31.38
CA LEU A 21 30.40 18.97 -31.69
C LEU A 21 31.87 18.54 -31.75
N GLU A 22 32.73 19.38 -32.33
CA GLU A 22 34.17 19.13 -32.37
C GLU A 22 34.76 19.02 -30.97
N LYS A 23 34.39 19.94 -30.06
CA LYS A 23 34.82 19.90 -28.65
C LYS A 23 34.25 18.72 -27.90
N TRP A 24 32.98 18.39 -28.14
CA TRP A 24 32.28 17.34 -27.41
C TRP A 24 32.75 15.94 -27.81
N LEU A 25 32.89 15.69 -29.11
CA LEU A 25 33.28 14.38 -29.65
C LEU A 25 34.80 14.23 -29.80
N ASN A 26 35.54 15.33 -29.72
CA ASN A 26 36.98 15.45 -29.97
C ASN A 26 37.36 14.96 -31.38
N ILE A 27 36.63 15.47 -32.39
CA ILE A 27 36.79 15.15 -33.81
C ILE A 27 36.96 16.47 -34.55
N SER A 28 37.95 16.58 -35.42
CA SER A 28 38.15 17.75 -36.29
C SER A 28 37.74 17.44 -37.73
N ILE A 29 37.25 18.45 -38.45
CA ILE A 29 37.05 18.33 -39.90
C ILE A 29 38.41 18.27 -40.63
N SER A 30 38.57 17.32 -41.56
CA SER A 30 39.76 17.27 -42.42
C SER A 30 39.58 18.20 -43.61
N GLU A 31 40.65 18.85 -44.10
CA GLU A 31 40.58 19.81 -45.22
C GLU A 31 40.11 19.18 -46.55
N GLU A 32 40.15 17.85 -46.68
CA GLU A 32 39.76 17.10 -47.88
C GLU A 32 38.37 16.44 -47.80
N GLU A 33 37.68 16.50 -46.65
CA GLU A 33 36.38 15.85 -46.46
C GLU A 33 35.22 16.75 -46.91
N SER A 34 34.25 16.16 -47.60
CA SER A 34 32.99 16.86 -47.90
C SER A 34 32.21 17.11 -46.61
N GLN A 35 31.39 18.17 -46.59
CA GLN A 35 30.54 18.45 -45.43
C GLN A 35 29.60 17.28 -45.13
N GLU A 36 29.07 16.61 -46.15
CA GLU A 36 28.17 15.44 -45.99
C GLU A 36 28.88 14.24 -45.34
N ASP A 37 30.12 13.95 -45.75
CA ASP A 37 30.92 12.88 -45.16
C ASP A 37 31.26 13.17 -43.69
N TYR A 38 31.51 14.44 -43.37
CA TYR A 38 31.73 14.90 -42.01
C TYR A 38 30.47 14.69 -41.13
N GLU A 39 29.28 15.09 -41.60
CA GLU A 39 28.04 14.90 -40.83
C GLU A 39 27.76 13.41 -40.58
N LYS A 40 28.01 12.57 -41.60
CA LYS A 40 27.84 11.11 -41.49
C LYS A 40 28.79 10.51 -40.46
N ARG A 41 30.07 10.89 -40.49
CA ARG A 41 31.07 10.41 -39.52
C ARG A 41 30.72 10.82 -38.08
N ILE A 42 30.26 12.06 -37.89
CA ILE A 42 29.80 12.55 -36.59
C ILE A 42 28.61 11.71 -36.09
N GLN A 43 27.64 11.45 -36.96
CA GLN A 43 26.48 10.64 -36.61
C GLN A 43 26.86 9.19 -36.27
N ASP A 44 27.79 8.58 -37.01
CA ASP A 44 28.29 7.22 -36.74
C ASP A 44 28.96 7.13 -35.36
N VAL A 45 29.75 8.14 -34.98
CA VAL A 45 30.39 8.19 -33.65
C VAL A 45 29.36 8.38 -32.53
N ILE A 46 28.34 9.23 -32.73
CA ILE A 46 27.26 9.41 -31.75
C ILE A 46 26.49 8.10 -31.58
N GLU A 47 26.24 7.38 -32.68
CA GLU A 47 25.52 6.11 -32.67
C GLU A 47 26.26 5.05 -31.85
N GLU A 48 27.58 4.93 -32.05
CA GLU A 48 28.41 3.94 -31.35
C GLU A 48 28.65 4.29 -29.89
N ARG A 49 28.94 5.56 -29.58
CA ARG A 49 29.28 5.99 -28.21
C ARG A 49 28.07 6.18 -27.30
N PHE A 50 26.93 6.59 -27.83
CA PHE A 50 25.78 7.02 -27.03
C PHE A 50 24.52 6.24 -27.38
N ASN A 51 24.03 6.31 -28.62
CA ASN A 51 22.69 5.80 -28.95
C ASN A 51 22.55 4.28 -28.75
N ARG A 52 23.55 3.49 -29.14
CA ARG A 52 23.53 2.03 -28.94
C ARG A 52 23.65 1.65 -27.46
N PRO A 53 24.63 2.16 -26.68
CA PRO A 53 24.70 1.93 -25.24
C PRO A 53 23.43 2.34 -24.49
N ASP A 54 22.89 3.53 -24.76
CA ASP A 54 21.71 4.05 -24.08
C ASP A 54 20.48 3.21 -24.39
N TYR A 55 20.29 2.82 -25.66
CA TYR A 55 19.22 1.89 -26.02
C TYR A 55 19.37 0.54 -25.33
N ASN A 56 20.58 -0.03 -25.31
CA ASN A 56 20.83 -1.32 -24.67
C ASN A 56 20.57 -1.24 -23.16
N SER A 57 20.95 -0.13 -22.53
CA SER A 57 20.66 0.14 -21.12
C SER A 57 19.16 0.23 -20.87
N TRP A 58 18.46 1.09 -21.61
CA TRP A 58 17.01 1.25 -21.53
C TRP A 58 16.30 -0.09 -21.75
N HIS A 59 16.63 -0.82 -22.82
CA HIS A 59 16.02 -2.12 -23.12
C HIS A 59 16.33 -3.16 -22.03
N LYS A 60 17.51 -3.13 -21.40
CA LYS A 60 17.83 -4.04 -20.29
C LYS A 60 17.00 -3.72 -19.05
N HIS A 61 16.84 -2.44 -18.72
CA HIS A 61 16.00 -1.98 -17.63
C HIS A 61 14.53 -2.28 -17.87
N ASP A 62 14.03 -2.07 -19.10
CA ASP A 62 12.62 -2.19 -19.44
C ASP A 62 12.21 -3.60 -19.86
N ARG A 63 13.16 -4.54 -20.02
CA ARG A 63 12.89 -5.95 -20.43
C ARG A 63 11.84 -6.65 -19.56
N HIS A 64 11.71 -6.25 -18.30
CA HIS A 64 10.75 -6.80 -17.34
C HIS A 64 9.76 -5.76 -16.82
N THR A 65 9.79 -4.56 -17.38
CA THR A 65 8.82 -3.51 -17.12
C THR A 65 7.67 -3.72 -18.10
N GLY A 66 6.46 -3.91 -17.57
CA GLY A 66 5.28 -4.12 -18.39
C GLY A 66 4.26 -5.02 -17.73
N ASN A 67 3.07 -5.06 -18.32
CA ASN A 67 2.00 -5.88 -17.79
C ASN A 67 2.14 -7.33 -18.27
N ALA A 68 2.35 -8.28 -17.36
CA ALA A 68 2.27 -9.70 -17.61
C ALA A 68 0.92 -10.03 -18.22
N LYS A 69 0.96 -10.72 -19.36
CA LYS A 69 -0.21 -11.17 -20.09
C LYS A 69 -0.31 -12.68 -19.94
N MET A 70 -1.42 -13.18 -19.44
CA MET A 70 -1.71 -14.61 -19.37
C MET A 70 -2.74 -14.96 -20.43
N LYS A 71 -2.47 -16.00 -21.21
CA LYS A 71 -3.50 -16.60 -22.09
C LYS A 71 -4.32 -17.59 -21.28
N ASN A 72 -5.61 -17.31 -21.08
CA ASN A 72 -6.58 -18.32 -20.64
C ASN A 72 -7.25 -18.96 -21.89
N LYS A 73 -8.18 -19.88 -21.68
CA LYS A 73 -8.89 -20.56 -22.78
C LYS A 73 -9.78 -19.62 -23.63
N GLU A 74 -10.06 -18.41 -23.14
CA GLU A 74 -10.97 -17.43 -23.74
C GLU A 74 -10.22 -16.25 -24.40
N GLY A 75 -8.91 -16.07 -24.13
CA GLY A 75 -8.11 -15.00 -24.72
C GLY A 75 -6.88 -14.60 -23.90
N VAL A 76 -6.28 -13.46 -24.27
CA VAL A 76 -5.17 -12.84 -23.54
C VAL A 76 -5.75 -11.87 -22.50
N ILE A 77 -5.49 -12.11 -21.22
CA ILE A 77 -5.86 -11.22 -20.13
C ILE A 77 -4.59 -10.52 -19.63
N GLU A 78 -4.68 -9.21 -19.39
CA GLU A 78 -3.66 -8.41 -18.72
C GLU A 78 -3.74 -8.65 -17.21
N VAL A 79 -2.66 -9.13 -16.58
CA VAL A 79 -2.68 -9.73 -15.24
C VAL A 79 -1.79 -8.99 -14.23
N ASN A 80 -1.20 -7.86 -14.62
CA ASN A 80 -0.18 -7.17 -13.83
C ASN A 80 -0.70 -5.87 -13.20
N THR A 81 -1.85 -5.93 -12.56
CA THR A 81 -2.07 -5.03 -11.42
C THR A 81 -1.67 -5.79 -10.17
N GLU A 82 -1.02 -5.12 -9.21
CA GLU A 82 -0.75 -5.71 -7.90
C GLU A 82 -2.04 -6.32 -7.31
N GLU A 83 -3.18 -5.66 -7.53
CA GLU A 83 -4.52 -6.15 -7.21
C GLU A 83 -4.87 -7.50 -7.86
N ALA A 84 -4.57 -7.71 -9.15
CA ALA A 84 -4.85 -8.96 -9.85
C ALA A 84 -3.98 -10.13 -9.37
N ILE A 85 -2.74 -9.83 -8.95
CA ILE A 85 -1.82 -10.82 -8.36
C ILE A 85 -2.28 -11.18 -6.95
N MET A 86 -2.62 -10.19 -6.12
CA MET A 86 -3.17 -10.39 -4.77
C MET A 86 -4.47 -11.19 -4.82
N ALA A 87 -5.38 -10.89 -5.74
CA ALA A 87 -6.67 -11.57 -5.88
C ALA A 87 -6.54 -13.06 -6.25
N LYS A 88 -5.47 -13.45 -6.96
CA LYS A 88 -5.24 -14.85 -7.40
C LYS A 88 -4.35 -15.66 -6.45
N ALA A 89 -3.77 -15.05 -5.42
CA ALA A 89 -2.97 -15.78 -4.46
C ALA A 89 -3.82 -16.84 -3.75
N ILE A 90 -3.27 -18.04 -3.59
CA ILE A 90 -3.93 -19.15 -2.86
C ILE A 90 -4.16 -18.75 -1.40
N ASP A 91 -3.22 -17.99 -0.84
CA ASP A 91 -3.29 -17.45 0.50
C ASP A 91 -3.20 -15.92 0.43
N GLN A 92 -4.34 -15.25 0.58
CA GLN A 92 -4.44 -13.79 0.60
C GLN A 92 -3.95 -13.20 1.92
N SER A 93 -3.88 -14.01 2.99
CA SER A 93 -3.42 -13.55 4.31
C SER A 93 -1.98 -13.07 4.28
N VAL A 94 -1.14 -13.53 3.34
CA VAL A 94 0.24 -13.06 3.20
C VAL A 94 0.33 -11.54 2.98
N PHE A 95 -0.69 -10.95 2.34
CA PHE A 95 -0.75 -9.51 2.08
C PHE A 95 -1.43 -8.71 3.19
N THR A 96 -2.30 -9.35 3.97
CA THR A 96 -3.09 -8.70 5.02
C THR A 96 -2.62 -9.03 6.43
N ARG A 97 -1.73 -10.01 6.65
CA ARG A 97 -1.35 -10.53 7.97
C ARG A 97 -0.97 -9.46 8.99
N ASP A 98 -0.23 -8.45 8.56
CA ASP A 98 0.21 -7.36 9.45
C ASP A 98 -0.95 -6.40 9.79
N ILE A 99 -1.90 -6.25 8.87
CA ILE A 99 -3.15 -5.49 9.05
C ILE A 99 -4.13 -6.27 9.92
N ASP A 100 -4.37 -7.55 9.61
CA ASP A 100 -5.25 -8.44 10.36
C ASP A 100 -4.76 -8.55 11.81
N GLY A 101 -3.46 -8.73 12.03
CA GLY A 101 -2.89 -8.73 13.37
C GLY A 101 -2.95 -7.36 14.07
N LEU A 102 -2.95 -6.25 13.33
CA LEU A 102 -3.15 -4.91 13.90
C LEU A 102 -4.61 -4.67 14.28
N GLU A 103 -5.55 -5.07 13.43
CA GLU A 103 -6.99 -4.99 13.66
C GLU A 103 -7.37 -5.84 14.87
N GLU A 104 -6.91 -7.08 14.95
CA GLU A 104 -7.11 -7.94 16.13
C GLU A 104 -6.58 -7.28 17.42
N ARG A 105 -5.38 -6.69 17.40
CA ARG A 105 -4.82 -5.98 18.57
C ARG A 105 -5.61 -4.72 18.92
N MET A 106 -6.03 -3.94 17.93
CA MET A 106 -6.81 -2.73 18.13
C MET A 106 -8.20 -3.05 18.70
N ASP A 107 -8.88 -4.04 18.11
CA ASP A 107 -10.21 -4.47 18.53
C ASP A 107 -10.18 -5.11 19.90
N HIS A 108 -9.22 -6.01 20.17
CA HIS A 108 -9.17 -6.69 21.46
C HIS A 108 -8.58 -5.87 22.59
N GLU A 109 -7.52 -5.07 22.39
CA GLU A 109 -6.88 -4.38 23.52
C GLU A 109 -7.39 -2.97 23.71
N TRP A 110 -7.52 -2.20 22.62
CA TRP A 110 -7.87 -0.78 22.72
C TRP A 110 -9.35 -0.61 22.99
N GLN A 111 -10.21 -1.29 22.22
CA GLN A 111 -11.65 -1.17 22.44
C GLN A 111 -12.06 -1.76 23.79
N TYR A 112 -11.53 -2.94 24.14
CA TYR A 112 -11.81 -3.56 25.43
C TYR A 112 -11.41 -2.67 26.62
N LYS A 113 -10.18 -2.13 26.61
CA LYS A 113 -9.70 -1.23 27.67
C LYS A 113 -10.51 0.06 27.71
N HIS A 114 -10.88 0.59 26.55
CA HIS A 114 -11.73 1.78 26.43
C HIS A 114 -13.11 1.53 27.06
N TYR A 115 -13.82 0.47 26.65
CA TYR A 115 -15.14 0.14 27.17
C TYR A 115 -15.11 -0.17 28.67
N CYS A 116 -14.12 -0.93 29.16
CA CYS A 116 -13.95 -1.19 30.58
C CYS A 116 -13.76 0.11 31.37
N SER A 117 -12.90 1.02 30.90
CA SER A 117 -12.66 2.31 31.56
C SER A 117 -13.92 3.15 31.58
N HIS A 118 -14.61 3.25 30.45
CA HIS A 118 -15.83 4.05 30.33
C HIS A 118 -16.98 3.52 31.21
N ILE A 119 -17.14 2.20 31.31
CA ILE A 119 -18.11 1.59 32.23
C ILE A 119 -17.78 1.92 33.69
N ARG A 120 -16.50 1.85 34.08
CA ARG A 120 -16.02 2.17 35.44
C ARG A 120 -16.15 3.66 35.80
N GLU A 121 -16.09 4.56 34.82
CA GLU A 121 -16.36 5.98 35.04
C GLU A 121 -17.83 6.27 35.33
N ILE A 122 -18.75 5.55 34.67
CA ILE A 122 -20.19 5.81 34.77
C ILE A 122 -20.81 5.09 36.00
N LEU A 123 -20.38 3.88 36.30
CA LEU A 123 -20.97 3.01 37.31
C LEU A 123 -20.15 2.98 38.60
N LYS A 124 -20.80 2.61 39.71
CA LYS A 124 -20.08 2.28 40.94
C LYS A 124 -19.25 1.00 40.74
N PRO A 125 -18.12 0.81 41.46
CA PRO A 125 -17.21 -0.33 41.25
C PRO A 125 -17.92 -1.68 41.12
N ASP A 126 -18.75 -2.06 42.10
CA ASP A 126 -19.47 -3.35 42.10
C ASP A 126 -20.42 -3.51 40.91
N ALA A 127 -21.03 -2.40 40.47
CA ALA A 127 -21.93 -2.41 39.31
C ALA A 127 -21.17 -2.43 37.99
N ALA A 128 -19.99 -1.82 37.94
CA ALA A 128 -19.11 -1.82 36.77
C ALA A 128 -18.56 -3.23 36.52
N GLU A 129 -17.98 -3.87 37.54
CA GLU A 129 -17.41 -5.21 37.42
C GLU A 129 -18.49 -6.25 37.06
N MET A 130 -19.69 -6.11 37.63
CA MET A 130 -20.84 -6.95 37.25
C MET A 130 -21.21 -6.79 35.77
N VAL A 131 -21.26 -5.56 35.26
CA VAL A 131 -21.60 -5.33 33.85
C VAL A 131 -20.48 -5.82 32.93
N ILE A 132 -19.22 -5.60 33.28
CA ILE A 132 -18.05 -6.09 32.52
C ILE A 132 -18.11 -7.62 32.45
N ALA A 133 -18.34 -8.30 33.57
CA ALA A 133 -18.40 -9.76 33.61
C ALA A 133 -19.54 -10.33 32.76
N ILE A 134 -20.73 -9.74 32.86
CA ILE A 134 -21.90 -10.24 32.15
C ILE A 134 -21.85 -9.91 30.65
N VAL A 135 -21.45 -8.67 30.30
CA VAL A 135 -21.55 -8.16 28.93
C VAL A 135 -20.27 -8.37 28.13
N LEU A 136 -19.10 -8.17 28.73
CA LEU A 136 -17.80 -8.28 28.03
C LEU A 136 -17.17 -9.68 28.17
N TYR A 137 -17.35 -10.35 29.32
CA TYR A 137 -16.86 -11.73 29.50
C TYR A 137 -17.92 -12.81 29.21
N GLY A 138 -19.15 -12.42 28.90
CA GLY A 138 -20.22 -13.35 28.51
C GLY A 138 -20.76 -14.21 29.64
N MET A 139 -20.52 -13.87 30.91
CA MET A 139 -21.10 -14.60 32.04
C MET A 139 -22.63 -14.41 32.09
N THR A 140 -23.35 -15.46 32.47
CA THR A 140 -24.75 -15.32 32.85
C THR A 140 -24.88 -14.60 34.20
N VAL A 141 -26.05 -14.02 34.46
CA VAL A 141 -26.36 -13.39 35.76
C VAL A 141 -26.21 -14.39 36.92
N GLY A 142 -26.55 -15.66 36.68
CA GLY A 142 -26.43 -16.73 37.68
C GLY A 142 -24.99 -17.11 37.97
N GLU A 143 -24.14 -17.22 36.94
CA GLU A 143 -22.71 -17.50 37.10
C GLU A 143 -21.99 -16.37 37.84
N TYR A 144 -22.31 -15.11 37.51
CA TYR A 144 -21.76 -13.97 38.24
C TYR A 144 -22.26 -13.91 39.68
N ALA A 145 -23.53 -14.21 39.94
CA ALA A 145 -24.06 -14.25 41.31
C ALA A 145 -23.38 -15.34 42.14
N ALA A 146 -23.15 -16.53 41.56
CA ALA A 146 -22.43 -17.62 42.19
C ALA A 146 -20.96 -17.25 42.49
N SER A 147 -20.28 -16.52 41.60
CA SER A 147 -18.87 -16.13 41.79
C SER A 147 -18.65 -15.17 42.96
N ILE A 148 -19.68 -14.38 43.32
CA ILE A 148 -19.64 -13.46 44.46
C ILE A 148 -20.42 -13.96 45.68
N GLY A 149 -21.01 -15.16 45.61
CA GLY A 149 -21.80 -15.75 46.69
C GLY A 149 -23.13 -15.01 46.98
N GLU A 150 -23.71 -14.35 45.98
CA GLU A 150 -24.99 -13.63 46.10
C GLU A 150 -26.17 -14.37 45.45
N ASP A 151 -27.38 -13.96 45.83
CA ASP A 151 -28.62 -14.41 45.18
C ASP A 151 -28.77 -13.83 43.76
N ALA A 152 -29.10 -14.71 42.81
CA ALA A 152 -29.20 -14.34 41.40
C ALA A 152 -30.31 -13.31 41.12
N ASN A 153 -31.41 -13.30 41.88
CA ASN A 153 -32.46 -12.29 41.70
C ASN A 153 -31.97 -10.90 42.13
N ASN A 154 -31.22 -10.82 43.24
CA ASN A 154 -30.61 -9.56 43.68
C ASN A 154 -29.65 -9.01 42.62
N VAL A 155 -28.75 -9.85 42.10
CA VAL A 155 -27.84 -9.48 41.00
C VAL A 155 -28.63 -9.05 39.76
N SER A 156 -29.68 -9.77 39.39
CA SER A 156 -30.55 -9.45 38.26
C SER A 156 -31.21 -8.07 38.39
N HIS A 157 -31.65 -7.69 39.61
CA HIS A 157 -32.22 -6.37 39.86
C HIS A 157 -31.15 -5.25 39.78
N ARG A 158 -29.95 -5.47 40.35
CA ARG A 158 -28.85 -4.51 40.22
C ARG A 158 -28.43 -4.32 38.77
N TYR A 159 -28.32 -5.42 38.03
CA TYR A 159 -27.96 -5.42 36.60
C TYR A 159 -28.93 -4.58 35.78
N ARG A 160 -30.24 -4.77 35.94
CA ARG A 160 -31.25 -3.94 35.24
C ARG A 160 -31.11 -2.44 35.55
N ARG A 161 -30.80 -2.08 36.81
CA ARG A 161 -30.57 -0.67 37.19
C ARG A 161 -29.32 -0.11 36.52
N ALA A 162 -28.22 -0.88 36.48
CA ALA A 162 -26.98 -0.50 35.83
C ALA A 162 -27.18 -0.26 34.32
N ILE A 163 -27.84 -1.19 33.62
CA ILE A 163 -28.18 -1.05 32.20
C ILE A 163 -29.08 0.16 31.94
N LYS A 164 -30.08 0.42 32.78
CA LYS A 164 -30.94 1.61 32.65
C LYS A 164 -30.13 2.91 32.77
N LYS A 165 -29.13 2.95 33.66
CA LYS A 165 -28.24 4.11 33.81
C LYS A 165 -27.37 4.29 32.57
N LEU A 166 -26.73 3.22 32.09
CA LEU A 166 -25.92 3.25 30.86
C LEU A 166 -26.75 3.70 29.65
N LYS A 167 -27.95 3.14 29.46
CA LYS A 167 -28.87 3.56 28.38
C LYS A 167 -29.13 5.07 28.39
N LYS A 168 -29.35 5.67 29.56
CA LYS A 168 -29.59 7.12 29.69
C LYS A 168 -28.36 7.97 29.34
N VAL A 169 -27.16 7.45 29.60
CA VAL A 169 -25.90 8.13 29.28
C VAL A 169 -25.66 8.05 27.78
N PHE A 170 -25.66 6.84 27.21
CA PHE A 170 -25.42 6.64 25.78
C PHE A 170 -26.53 7.22 24.89
N SER A 171 -27.77 7.34 25.35
CA SER A 171 -28.84 7.99 24.59
C SER A 171 -28.75 9.52 24.55
N LYS A 172 -27.90 10.12 25.39
CA LYS A 172 -27.73 11.59 25.48
C LYS A 172 -26.46 12.08 24.79
N THR A 173 -25.51 11.19 24.57
CA THR A 173 -24.30 11.47 23.82
C THR A 173 -24.64 11.46 22.34
N SER A 174 -24.66 12.62 21.67
CA SER A 174 -24.61 12.65 20.21
C SER A 174 -23.22 12.20 19.79
N PHE A 175 -23.13 11.12 19.01
CA PHE A 175 -21.90 10.73 18.33
C PHE A 175 -21.59 11.70 17.19
#